data_AF-A0A2C2V1V7-F1
#
_entry.id   AF-A0A2C2V1V7-F1
#
_cell.length_a   1.000
_cell.length_b   1.000
_cell.length_c   1.000
_cell.angle_alpha   90.00
_cell.angle_beta   90.00
_cell.angle_gamma   90.00
#
_symmetry.space_group_name_H-M   'P 1'
#
loop_
_entity.id
_entity.type
_entity.pdbx_description
1 polymer ?
#
loop_
_entity_poly.entity_id
_entity_poly.type
_entity_poly.pdbx_seq_one_letter_code
_entity_poly.pdbx_strand_id
1 'polypeptide(L)'
;MKKLILKMLFILIALLLMNGCSNNNTTNNNDNHKEMNTSQTKHTKTEDTKTEDTKTEDTKTEDTKTEDTKKTTLLPKKDPIQEQLNKMTLNEKIGQMIIAGFDGITVNSNTQNLINKYKPGGLILYQTNVKGAAQLVNLTNAIKTANSKNKVPLFISVDQEGGRVHRMPTSIKNTPSARIIGNKKDEKYAYNIGKVIAYELQAFGFNTDFAPVLDIQSNPNNTVIGDRSFGSNSSIVSKLGVSMMNGISSGKIIPVIKHFPGHGDTSVDSHLELPLVQNDLTRLKKVELVPFNNAIKDHADMVMVAHILVKKIDPNYPASMSKTIITDLLRKQSGFRGVVISDDMTMGAIAKHYKLKDAAVRAINAGSDIILVGHGMENVATVYKSIYSAVTNHTISEDTINKSVYRILTLKHKYNINNHKVSPVNVSNLNTQITKTISNTTTTNITNSKLLLNIATKAKQGSIINADFHLKSTTIDEVRKSWGKEDKREYIAAAKGTYCTYSKKHVVVAYNKGQQLFEIRSYDPSLKNLTINDIKHYFGSPKTDIKTSNKEEIISYTVGSNTLKFVFPTGTKTMYLDHYSIYNASLAHNNMAS
;
A
#
# COMPACT_ATOMS: atom_id res chain seq x y z
N MET A 1 50.39 18.23 -18.44
CA MET A 1 49.93 17.18 -19.38
C MET A 1 48.58 16.55 -18.97
N LYS A 2 47.54 17.37 -18.75
CA LYS A 2 46.14 16.91 -18.52
C LYS A 2 45.11 17.86 -19.16
N LYS A 3 45.50 18.54 -20.25
CA LYS A 3 44.63 19.42 -21.06
C LYS A 3 44.61 19.08 -22.57
N LEU A 4 45.17 17.93 -22.95
CA LEU A 4 45.28 17.51 -24.38
C LEU A 4 44.47 16.25 -24.74
N ILE A 5 43.79 15.62 -23.78
CA ILE A 5 43.02 14.39 -24.02
C ILE A 5 41.51 14.65 -24.22
N LEU A 6 41.03 15.87 -23.96
CA LEU A 6 39.60 16.20 -24.06
C LEU A 6 39.19 16.87 -25.40
N LYS A 7 40.11 17.01 -26.35
CA LYS A 7 39.85 17.59 -27.69
C LYS A 7 39.86 16.58 -28.85
N MET A 8 40.06 15.29 -28.58
CA MET A 8 40.10 14.23 -29.60
C MET A 8 38.88 13.28 -29.60
N LEU A 9 37.77 13.67 -28.97
CA LEU A 9 36.52 12.88 -28.98
C LEU A 9 35.36 13.59 -29.69
N PHE A 10 35.63 14.69 -30.41
CA PHE A 10 34.61 15.50 -31.11
C PHE A 10 34.74 15.49 -32.64
N ILE A 11 35.54 14.58 -33.21
CA ILE A 11 35.73 14.43 -34.66
C ILE A 11 35.65 12.94 -35.01
N LEU A 12 34.50 12.32 -34.73
CA LEU A 12 34.10 11.04 -35.34
C LEU A 12 32.62 10.79 -35.00
N ILE A 13 31.71 11.44 -35.74
CA ILE A 13 30.28 11.11 -35.99
C ILE A 13 29.72 12.35 -36.73
N ALA A 14 30.29 12.62 -37.90
CA ALA A 14 29.80 13.62 -38.85
C ALA A 14 30.23 13.16 -40.25
N LEU A 15 29.81 11.94 -40.60
CA LEU A 15 29.95 11.34 -41.92
C LEU A 15 28.99 10.16 -41.95
N LEU A 16 27.82 10.38 -42.56
CA LEU A 16 26.98 9.43 -43.29
C LEU A 16 25.56 10.01 -43.40
N LEU A 17 25.43 11.01 -44.27
CA LEU A 17 24.22 11.23 -45.04
C LEU A 17 24.61 11.20 -46.52
N MET A 18 23.71 10.64 -47.32
CA MET A 18 23.63 10.63 -48.79
C MET A 18 24.15 9.39 -49.51
N ASN A 19 23.20 8.54 -49.90
CA ASN A 19 22.96 7.96 -51.23
C ASN A 19 21.82 6.92 -51.09
N GLY A 20 20.77 6.83 -51.90
CA GLY A 20 20.37 7.56 -53.10
C GLY A 20 18.98 7.08 -53.57
N CYS A 21 18.49 7.75 -54.62
CA CYS A 21 17.66 7.31 -55.77
C CYS A 21 16.74 6.08 -55.66
N SER A 22 15.63 5.93 -56.39
CA SER A 22 14.77 6.69 -57.29
C SER A 22 13.70 5.68 -57.76
N ASN A 23 12.58 6.18 -58.29
CA ASN A 23 11.42 5.51 -58.88
C ASN A 23 11.66 4.22 -59.70
N ASN A 24 10.67 3.31 -59.67
CA ASN A 24 9.80 2.93 -60.81
C ASN A 24 8.83 1.81 -60.36
N ASN A 25 7.50 2.00 -60.41
CA ASN A 25 6.56 1.98 -61.54
C ASN A 25 5.97 0.58 -61.83
N THR A 26 4.62 0.55 -61.88
CA THR A 26 3.76 -0.32 -62.73
C THR A 26 3.77 -1.84 -62.45
N THR A 27 2.68 -2.60 -62.49
CA THR A 27 1.39 -2.50 -63.20
C THR A 27 0.46 -3.64 -62.73
N ASN A 28 -0.86 -3.40 -62.78
CA ASN A 28 -1.96 -4.30 -63.25
C ASN A 28 -2.15 -5.68 -62.58
N ASN A 29 -3.35 -6.26 -62.45
CA ASN A 29 -4.73 -5.96 -62.85
C ASN A 29 -5.61 -7.04 -62.19
N ASN A 30 -6.89 -6.71 -61.95
CA ASN A 30 -8.08 -7.56 -62.17
C ASN A 30 -8.23 -8.90 -61.40
N ASP A 31 -9.40 -9.42 -61.05
CA ASP A 31 -10.79 -9.05 -61.28
C ASP A 31 -11.68 -9.92 -60.34
N ASN A 32 -12.78 -9.31 -59.92
CA ASN A 32 -14.16 -9.84 -59.85
C ASN A 32 -14.64 -11.03 -58.98
N HIS A 33 -15.87 -10.77 -58.49
CA HIS A 33 -16.97 -11.65 -58.05
C HIS A 33 -16.90 -12.21 -56.61
N LYS A 34 -17.98 -12.26 -55.81
CA LYS A 34 -19.43 -12.18 -56.09
C LYS A 34 -20.21 -11.90 -54.79
N GLU A 35 -21.45 -11.47 -54.99
CA GLU A 35 -22.49 -11.03 -54.04
C GLU A 35 -23.07 -12.06 -53.05
N MET A 36 -23.92 -11.52 -52.15
CA MET A 36 -25.07 -12.11 -51.43
C MET A 36 -24.73 -12.95 -50.18
N ASN A 37 -25.45 -12.88 -49.05
CA ASN A 37 -26.81 -12.39 -48.81
C ASN A 37 -27.04 -12.03 -47.32
N THR A 38 -28.11 -11.23 -47.15
CA THR A 38 -28.89 -10.81 -45.99
C THR A 38 -29.08 -11.78 -44.80
N SER A 39 -29.28 -11.21 -43.61
CA SER A 39 -30.49 -11.47 -42.79
C SER A 39 -30.67 -10.43 -41.68
N GLN A 40 -31.76 -9.67 -41.80
CA GLN A 40 -32.40 -8.87 -40.76
C GLN A 40 -33.28 -9.79 -39.89
N THR A 41 -33.42 -9.48 -38.60
CA THR A 41 -34.64 -9.82 -37.86
C THR A 41 -35.04 -8.68 -36.93
N LYS A 42 -36.24 -8.15 -37.18
CA LYS A 42 -37.05 -7.27 -36.33
C LYS A 42 -37.79 -8.11 -35.28
N HIS A 43 -38.03 -7.54 -34.10
CA HIS A 43 -39.30 -7.68 -33.35
C HIS A 43 -39.41 -6.49 -32.38
N THR A 44 -40.23 -5.47 -32.69
CA THR A 44 -41.68 -5.28 -32.45
C THR A 44 -41.97 -4.73 -31.05
N LYS A 45 -42.45 -3.47 -31.05
CA LYS A 45 -43.15 -2.77 -29.96
C LYS A 45 -44.56 -3.31 -29.79
N THR A 46 -45.07 -3.27 -28.56
CA THR A 46 -46.52 -3.20 -28.27
C THR A 46 -46.73 -2.19 -27.14
N GLU A 47 -47.59 -1.20 -27.42
CA GLU A 47 -48.28 -0.31 -26.49
C GLU A 47 -49.66 -0.89 -26.12
N ASP A 48 -50.38 -0.16 -25.27
CA ASP A 48 -51.73 -0.34 -24.71
C ASP A 48 -51.77 -1.14 -23.39
N THR A 49 -52.50 -0.74 -22.33
CA THR A 49 -53.69 0.13 -22.25
C THR A 49 -53.83 0.74 -20.84
N LYS A 50 -54.51 1.89 -20.75
CA LYS A 50 -55.09 2.49 -19.53
C LYS A 50 -56.27 1.65 -19.00
N THR A 51 -56.47 1.67 -17.69
CA THR A 51 -57.81 1.64 -17.05
C THR A 51 -57.76 2.34 -15.69
N GLU A 52 -58.61 3.35 -15.53
CA GLU A 52 -59.00 4.03 -14.30
C GLU A 52 -60.20 3.34 -13.63
N ASP A 53 -60.43 3.75 -12.38
CA ASP A 53 -61.64 3.63 -11.55
C ASP A 53 -62.02 2.26 -10.97
N THR A 54 -62.14 2.16 -9.64
CA THR A 54 -63.37 2.59 -8.94
C THR A 54 -63.16 2.68 -7.42
N LYS A 55 -63.79 3.68 -6.82
CA LYS A 55 -63.98 3.93 -5.37
C LYS A 55 -64.81 2.84 -4.70
N THR A 56 -64.57 2.63 -3.40
CA THR A 56 -65.62 2.44 -2.39
C THR A 56 -65.15 3.01 -1.06
N GLU A 57 -65.86 4.06 -0.62
CA GLU A 57 -65.94 4.54 0.76
C GLU A 57 -66.69 3.50 1.61
N ASP A 58 -66.34 3.33 2.90
CA ASP A 58 -67.32 3.65 3.94
C ASP A 58 -66.76 3.75 5.37
N THR A 59 -67.17 4.84 6.02
CA THR A 59 -67.46 5.08 7.46
C THR A 59 -66.39 5.06 8.57
N LYS A 60 -66.26 6.26 9.18
CA LYS A 60 -66.34 6.62 10.63
C LYS A 60 -65.25 6.05 11.57
N THR A 61 -64.60 6.80 12.46
CA THR A 61 -65.03 7.96 13.26
C THR A 61 -63.78 8.65 13.83
N GLU A 62 -63.86 9.97 14.03
CA GLU A 62 -62.87 10.80 14.70
C GLU A 62 -62.65 10.36 16.16
N ASP A 63 -61.40 10.32 16.60
CA ASP A 63 -61.07 10.64 17.98
C ASP A 63 -59.75 11.44 18.05
N THR A 64 -59.91 12.62 18.63
CA THR A 64 -58.97 13.73 18.77
C THR A 64 -57.78 13.38 19.67
N LYS A 65 -56.54 13.48 19.14
CA LYS A 65 -55.36 13.89 19.94
C LYS A 65 -54.42 14.75 19.10
N THR A 66 -54.45 16.05 19.39
CA THR A 66 -53.45 17.04 19.03
C THR A 66 -52.10 16.70 19.66
N GLU A 67 -51.15 16.21 18.86
CA GLU A 67 -49.72 16.30 19.18
C GLU A 67 -49.11 17.43 18.35
N ASP A 68 -48.92 18.56 19.02
CA ASP A 68 -48.15 19.72 18.56
C ASP A 68 -46.68 19.31 18.44
N THR A 69 -46.33 18.64 17.34
CA THR A 69 -44.95 18.35 16.98
C THR A 69 -44.33 19.63 16.43
N LYS A 70 -43.76 20.44 17.34
CA LYS A 70 -42.72 21.43 17.01
C LYS A 70 -41.64 20.74 16.18
N LYS A 71 -41.75 20.90 14.87
CA LYS A 71 -40.74 20.55 13.88
C LYS A 71 -39.58 21.50 14.12
N THR A 72 -38.70 21.13 15.06
CA THR A 72 -37.42 21.81 15.25
C THR A 72 -36.61 21.57 13.98
N THR A 73 -36.70 22.53 13.06
CA THR A 73 -35.86 22.59 11.87
C THR A 73 -34.43 22.75 12.36
N LEU A 74 -33.71 21.64 12.52
CA LEU A 74 -32.28 21.64 12.79
C LEU A 74 -31.61 22.38 11.63
N LEU A 75 -31.21 23.63 11.86
CA LEU A 75 -30.39 24.38 10.93
C LEU A 75 -29.19 23.50 10.54
N PRO A 76 -28.87 23.35 9.24
CA PRO A 76 -27.78 22.49 8.82
C PRO A 76 -26.49 22.92 9.52
N LYS A 77 -25.82 21.96 10.16
CA LYS A 77 -24.59 22.16 10.91
C LYS A 77 -23.56 22.82 9.98
N LYS A 78 -23.16 24.04 10.32
CA LYS A 78 -22.28 24.87 9.48
C LYS A 78 -20.92 24.18 9.31
N ASP A 79 -20.44 24.06 8.07
CA ASP A 79 -19.15 23.42 7.76
C ASP A 79 -17.98 24.31 8.27
N PRO A 80 -17.24 23.89 9.31
CA PRO A 80 -16.17 24.70 9.89
C PRO A 80 -15.01 24.93 8.92
N ILE A 81 -14.76 24.01 7.98
CA ILE A 81 -13.71 24.17 6.97
C ILE A 81 -14.10 25.26 5.98
N GLN A 82 -15.36 25.27 5.54
CA GLN A 82 -15.88 26.32 4.66
C GLN A 82 -15.85 27.69 5.35
N GLU A 83 -16.18 27.76 6.64
CA GLU A 83 -16.05 29.02 7.40
C GLU A 83 -14.60 29.51 7.48
N GLN A 84 -13.66 28.62 7.75
CA GLN A 84 -12.24 28.96 7.80
C GLN A 84 -11.76 29.48 6.44
N LEU A 85 -12.12 28.79 5.35
CA LEU A 85 -11.79 29.18 3.98
C LEU A 85 -12.33 30.56 3.62
N ASN A 86 -13.59 30.86 3.98
CA ASN A 86 -14.21 32.15 3.70
C ASN A 86 -13.53 33.32 4.45
N LYS A 87 -12.82 33.05 5.55
CA LYS A 87 -12.06 34.03 6.33
C LYS A 87 -10.60 34.19 5.86
N MET A 88 -10.17 33.43 4.86
CA MET A 88 -8.81 33.52 4.31
C MET A 88 -8.74 34.57 3.21
N THR A 89 -7.68 35.37 3.24
CA THR A 89 -7.28 36.23 2.13
C THR A 89 -6.80 35.40 0.93
N LEU A 90 -6.83 35.96 -0.27
CA LEU A 90 -6.27 35.31 -1.46
C LEU A 90 -4.79 34.92 -1.26
N ASN A 91 -4.01 35.78 -0.61
CA ASN A 91 -2.61 35.51 -0.27
C ASN A 91 -2.45 34.26 0.61
N GLU A 92 -3.28 34.12 1.65
CA GLU A 92 -3.29 32.93 2.51
C GLU A 92 -3.71 31.68 1.73
N LYS A 93 -4.72 31.79 0.85
CA LYS A 93 -5.18 30.68 0.01
C LYS A 93 -4.10 30.18 -0.94
N ILE A 94 -3.43 31.09 -1.66
CA ILE A 94 -2.33 30.76 -2.57
C ILE A 94 -1.16 30.15 -1.81
N GLY A 95 -0.81 30.70 -0.64
CA GLY A 95 0.21 30.12 0.21
C GLY A 95 -0.06 28.66 0.55
N GLN A 96 -1.31 28.32 0.92
CA GLN A 96 -1.68 26.94 1.24
C GLN A 96 -1.49 25.94 0.08
N MET A 97 -1.46 26.41 -1.17
CA MET A 97 -1.24 25.59 -2.37
C MET A 97 0.24 25.38 -2.70
N ILE A 98 1.17 25.75 -1.81
CA ILE A 98 2.61 25.60 -2.01
C ILE A 98 3.21 24.79 -0.86
N ILE A 99 3.98 23.75 -1.18
CA ILE A 99 4.96 23.16 -0.26
C ILE A 99 6.35 23.56 -0.72
N ALA A 100 7.13 24.15 0.17
CA ALA A 100 8.45 24.70 -0.14
C ALA A 100 9.57 23.95 0.57
N GLY A 101 10.70 23.74 -0.09
CA GLY A 101 11.95 23.41 0.61
C GLY A 101 12.66 24.66 1.11
N PHE A 102 13.69 24.45 1.93
CA PHE A 102 14.54 25.51 2.46
C PHE A 102 15.94 24.99 2.77
N ASP A 103 16.91 25.90 2.81
CA ASP A 103 18.31 25.57 3.06
C ASP A 103 18.68 25.69 4.54
N GLY A 104 19.58 24.81 4.97
CA GLY A 104 20.18 24.81 6.30
C GLY A 104 19.54 23.82 7.28
N ILE A 105 20.16 23.73 8.46
CA ILE A 105 19.81 22.77 9.52
C ILE A 105 19.07 23.44 10.70
N THR A 106 18.73 24.73 10.57
CA THR A 106 17.96 25.54 11.53
C THR A 106 17.02 26.47 10.78
N VAL A 107 16.00 27.00 11.46
CA VAL A 107 15.18 28.08 10.89
C VAL A 107 15.99 29.37 10.93
N ASN A 108 16.56 29.75 9.78
CA ASN A 108 17.26 31.02 9.58
C ASN A 108 16.29 32.13 9.15
N SER A 109 16.80 33.36 9.00
CA SER A 109 16.01 34.53 8.58
C SER A 109 15.29 34.32 7.23
N ASN A 110 15.92 33.63 6.28
CA ASN A 110 15.30 33.33 4.98
C ASN A 110 14.09 32.40 5.14
N THR A 111 14.22 31.35 5.95
CA THR A 111 13.13 30.41 6.25
C THR A 111 12.01 31.09 7.02
N GLN A 112 12.33 31.94 8.00
CA GLN A 112 11.35 32.74 8.72
C GLN A 112 10.59 33.70 7.78
N ASN A 113 11.31 34.34 6.85
CA ASN A 113 10.72 35.21 5.84
C ASN A 113 9.84 34.44 4.86
N LEU A 114 10.25 33.26 4.42
CA LEU A 114 9.45 32.34 3.59
C LEU A 114 8.10 32.03 4.26
N ILE A 115 8.12 31.62 5.54
CA ILE A 115 6.94 31.26 6.33
C ILE A 115 6.02 32.48 6.54
N ASN A 116 6.58 33.63 6.88
CA ASN A 116 5.81 34.82 7.22
C ASN A 116 5.20 35.50 5.98
N LYS A 117 5.99 35.59 4.90
CA LYS A 117 5.61 36.33 3.69
C LYS A 117 4.69 35.53 2.79
N TYR A 118 5.04 34.28 2.49
CA TYR A 118 4.33 33.46 1.51
C TYR A 118 3.34 32.47 2.14
N LYS A 119 3.41 32.27 3.47
CA LYS A 119 2.45 31.47 4.24
C LYS A 119 2.19 30.08 3.61
N PRO A 120 3.27 29.32 3.28
CA PRO A 120 3.15 28.08 2.54
C PRO A 120 2.22 27.09 3.27
N GLY A 121 1.61 26.17 2.51
CA GLY A 121 0.83 25.07 3.05
C GLY A 121 1.69 24.07 3.81
N GLY A 122 2.97 23.97 3.46
CA GLY A 122 3.92 23.13 4.16
C GLY A 122 5.37 23.38 3.77
N LEU A 123 6.26 22.64 4.43
CA LEU A 123 7.67 22.58 4.12
C LEU A 123 8.09 21.12 3.92
N ILE A 124 8.94 20.88 2.92
CA ILE A 124 9.63 19.60 2.72
C ILE A 124 11.06 19.70 3.23
N LEU A 125 11.52 18.66 3.94
CA LEU A 125 12.90 18.52 4.39
C LEU A 125 13.62 17.46 3.54
N TYR A 126 14.86 17.79 3.16
CA TYR A 126 15.79 16.92 2.47
C TYR A 126 16.95 16.51 3.40
N GLN A 127 17.84 15.64 2.91
CA GLN A 127 18.99 15.15 3.66
C GLN A 127 19.90 16.29 4.13
N THR A 128 20.00 17.37 3.35
CA THR A 128 20.77 18.59 3.68
C THR A 128 20.26 19.33 4.92
N ASN A 129 19.00 19.09 5.33
CA ASN A 129 18.42 19.66 6.56
C ASN A 129 18.71 18.79 7.81
N VAL A 130 19.27 17.59 7.64
CA VAL A 130 19.39 16.58 8.69
C VAL A 130 20.86 16.31 9.04
N LYS A 131 21.26 16.76 10.24
CA LYS A 131 22.60 16.53 10.81
C LYS A 131 22.59 15.49 11.93
N GLY A 132 21.53 15.43 12.73
CA GLY A 132 21.46 14.53 13.88
C GLY A 132 20.09 14.54 14.56
N ALA A 133 19.85 13.58 15.43
CA ALA A 133 18.52 13.37 16.02
C ALA A 133 18.01 14.57 16.83
N ALA A 134 18.82 15.08 17.77
CA ALA A 134 18.44 16.25 18.58
C ALA A 134 18.27 17.51 17.71
N GLN A 135 19.14 17.71 16.72
CA GLN A 135 19.04 18.83 15.80
C GLN A 135 17.75 18.77 14.98
N LEU A 136 17.37 17.61 14.47
CA LEU A 136 16.15 17.46 13.66
C LEU A 136 14.88 17.75 14.47
N VAL A 137 14.80 17.27 15.72
CA VAL A 137 13.70 17.61 16.65
C VAL A 137 13.65 19.12 16.90
N ASN A 138 14.81 19.76 17.10
CA ASN A 138 14.87 21.21 17.30
C ASN A 138 14.45 21.98 16.05
N LEU A 139 14.85 21.52 14.86
CA LEU A 139 14.48 22.12 13.59
C LEU A 139 12.96 22.07 13.36
N THR A 140 12.33 20.90 13.52
CA THR A 140 10.87 20.78 13.31
C THR A 140 10.07 21.55 14.36
N ASN A 141 10.54 21.60 15.61
CA ASN A 141 9.95 22.47 16.64
C ASN A 141 10.14 23.97 16.35
N ALA A 142 11.28 24.36 15.78
CA ALA A 142 11.51 25.74 15.35
C ALA A 142 10.61 26.12 14.17
N ILE A 143 10.37 25.23 13.20
CA ILE A 143 9.42 25.44 12.11
C ILE A 143 8.00 25.70 12.64
N LYS A 144 7.54 24.86 13.59
CA LYS A 144 6.23 25.03 14.25
C LYS A 144 6.14 26.37 14.99
N THR A 145 7.22 26.78 15.65
CA THR A 145 7.30 28.08 16.34
C THR A 145 7.26 29.24 15.35
N ALA A 146 8.02 29.16 14.26
CA ALA A 146 8.03 30.16 13.20
C ALA A 146 6.66 30.35 12.55
N ASN A 147 5.85 29.28 12.46
CA ASN A 147 4.49 29.31 11.92
C ASN A 147 3.41 29.69 12.94
N SER A 148 3.75 29.92 14.21
CA SER A 148 2.77 30.13 15.31
C SER A 148 1.80 31.30 15.10
N LYS A 149 2.18 32.31 14.30
CA LYS A 149 1.35 33.48 13.96
C LYS A 149 0.41 33.24 12.77
N ASN A 150 0.57 32.15 12.03
CA ASN A 150 -0.30 31.79 10.91
C ASN A 150 -1.47 30.94 11.40
N LYS A 151 -2.66 31.15 10.81
CA LYS A 151 -3.90 30.49 11.20
C LYS A 151 -3.95 28.99 10.88
N VAL A 152 -3.10 28.53 9.96
CA VAL A 152 -3.08 27.15 9.47
C VAL A 152 -1.73 26.51 9.77
N PRO A 153 -1.68 25.33 10.42
CA PRO A 153 -0.44 24.63 10.67
C PRO A 153 0.15 24.06 9.38
N LEU A 154 1.47 23.87 9.34
CA LEU A 154 2.19 23.40 8.15
C LEU A 154 2.10 21.89 7.99
N PHE A 155 2.02 21.41 6.75
CA PHE A 155 2.57 20.10 6.44
C PHE A 155 4.09 20.16 6.67
N ILE A 156 4.64 19.25 7.47
CA ILE A 156 6.08 19.08 7.64
C ILE A 156 6.37 17.71 7.04
N SER A 157 6.90 17.72 5.81
CA SER A 157 7.01 16.56 4.95
C SER A 157 8.44 16.11 4.69
N VAL A 158 8.59 14.86 4.26
CA VAL A 158 9.87 14.22 3.96
C VAL A 158 9.66 13.04 3.01
N ASP A 159 10.69 12.63 2.27
CA ASP A 159 10.73 11.36 1.54
C ASP A 159 11.36 10.25 2.40
N GLN A 160 10.57 9.60 3.27
CA GLN A 160 11.02 8.49 4.10
C GLN A 160 10.46 7.16 3.58
N GLU A 161 10.91 6.75 2.40
CA GLU A 161 10.47 5.51 1.74
C GLU A 161 11.08 4.25 2.37
N GLY A 162 12.28 4.39 2.95
CA GLY A 162 13.15 3.28 3.35
C GLY A 162 14.15 2.91 2.27
N GLY A 163 15.07 1.99 2.58
CA GLY A 163 16.15 1.62 1.66
C GLY A 163 17.00 2.83 1.28
N ARG A 164 17.33 2.99 -0.01
CA ARG A 164 18.20 4.10 -0.45
C ARG A 164 17.54 5.49 -0.38
N VAL A 165 16.20 5.58 -0.30
CA VAL A 165 15.48 6.85 -0.17
C VAL A 165 14.96 6.97 1.27
N HIS A 166 15.88 7.34 2.14
CA HIS A 166 15.58 7.73 3.52
C HIS A 166 16.24 9.08 3.80
N ARG A 167 15.71 9.83 4.77
CA ARG A 167 16.23 11.16 5.15
C ARG A 167 16.54 11.28 6.64
N MET A 168 16.35 10.20 7.37
CA MET A 168 16.47 10.20 8.82
C MET A 168 17.93 10.22 9.27
N PRO A 169 18.22 10.74 10.47
CA PRO A 169 19.59 10.83 10.98
C PRO A 169 20.29 9.47 10.96
N THR A 170 21.61 9.46 10.72
CA THR A 170 22.42 8.22 10.66
C THR A 170 22.38 7.39 11.94
N SER A 171 22.04 8.00 13.08
CA SER A 171 21.81 7.31 14.35
C SER A 171 20.54 6.47 14.38
N ILE A 172 19.61 6.67 13.43
CA ILE A 172 18.36 5.92 13.31
C ILE A 172 18.55 4.79 12.30
N LYS A 173 18.10 3.59 12.66
CA LYS A 173 18.16 2.43 11.78
C LYS A 173 17.22 2.63 10.59
N ASN A 174 17.74 2.34 9.40
CA ASN A 174 16.96 2.41 8.18
C ASN A 174 15.99 1.22 8.05
N THR A 175 14.81 1.46 7.49
CA THR A 175 13.86 0.43 7.10
C THR A 175 14.26 -0.20 5.74
N PRO A 176 13.80 -1.42 5.42
CA PRO A 176 14.15 -2.08 4.17
C PRO A 176 13.60 -1.33 2.96
N SER A 177 14.24 -1.49 1.79
CA SER A 177 13.67 -0.99 0.54
C SER A 177 12.35 -1.67 0.21
N ALA A 178 11.50 -0.99 -0.57
CA ALA A 178 10.24 -1.55 -1.03
C ALA A 178 10.44 -2.90 -1.74
N ARG A 179 11.54 -3.10 -2.48
CA ARG A 179 11.88 -4.39 -3.09
C ARG A 179 12.05 -5.52 -2.06
N ILE A 180 12.73 -5.27 -0.94
CA ILE A 180 12.91 -6.26 0.12
C ILE A 180 11.57 -6.62 0.75
N ILE A 181 10.70 -5.63 0.96
CA ILE A 181 9.33 -5.83 1.44
C ILE A 181 8.52 -6.64 0.41
N GLY A 182 8.65 -6.26 -0.86
CA GLY A 182 8.06 -6.88 -2.03
C GLY A 182 8.33 -8.38 -2.14
N ASN A 183 9.59 -8.76 -1.99
CA ASN A 183 10.05 -10.15 -2.07
C ASN A 183 9.47 -11.04 -0.96
N LYS A 184 9.04 -10.46 0.17
CA LYS A 184 8.37 -11.21 1.25
C LYS A 184 6.91 -11.54 0.94
N LYS A 185 6.26 -10.78 0.04
CA LYS A 185 4.85 -10.97 -0.35
C LYS A 185 3.89 -11.04 0.86
N ASP A 186 4.19 -10.27 1.89
CA ASP A 186 3.45 -10.24 3.16
C ASP A 186 2.88 -8.85 3.42
N GLU A 187 1.55 -8.73 3.27
CA GLU A 187 0.78 -7.50 3.49
C GLU A 187 0.90 -7.01 4.94
N LYS A 188 0.91 -7.92 5.91
CA LYS A 188 1.05 -7.57 7.33
C LYS A 188 2.45 -7.02 7.61
N TYR A 189 3.47 -7.57 6.96
CA TYR A 189 4.82 -7.02 7.04
C TYR A 189 4.88 -5.60 6.45
N ALA A 190 4.34 -5.39 5.25
CA ALA A 190 4.30 -4.07 4.62
C ALA A 190 3.55 -3.03 5.49
N TYR A 191 2.41 -3.42 6.06
CA TYR A 191 1.66 -2.59 7.02
C TYR A 191 2.50 -2.24 8.25
N ASN A 192 3.18 -3.22 8.86
CA ASN A 192 4.00 -2.99 10.05
C ASN A 192 5.22 -2.09 9.74
N ILE A 193 5.81 -2.20 8.55
CA ILE A 193 6.85 -1.27 8.10
C ILE A 193 6.27 0.15 7.96
N GLY A 194 5.12 0.32 7.33
CA GLY A 194 4.45 1.63 7.27
C GLY A 194 4.17 2.22 8.66
N LYS A 195 3.72 1.38 9.60
CA LYS A 195 3.46 1.79 10.98
C LYS A 195 4.73 2.24 11.72
N VAL A 196 5.86 1.54 11.53
CA VAL A 196 7.11 1.93 12.19
C VAL A 196 7.72 3.19 11.57
N ILE A 197 7.56 3.39 10.26
CA ILE A 197 7.92 4.67 9.61
C ILE A 197 7.08 5.80 10.18
N ALA A 198 5.77 5.62 10.32
CA ALA A 198 4.94 6.67 10.93
C ALA A 198 5.34 6.97 12.39
N TYR A 199 5.67 5.95 13.17
CA TYR A 199 6.18 6.13 14.53
C TYR A 199 7.51 6.91 14.57
N GLU A 200 8.44 6.57 13.66
CA GLU A 200 9.68 7.31 13.46
C GLU A 200 9.40 8.78 13.12
N LEU A 201 8.59 9.04 12.11
CA LEU A 201 8.29 10.40 11.64
C LEU A 201 7.59 11.27 12.69
N GLN A 202 6.64 10.70 13.44
CA GLN A 202 6.02 11.38 14.58
C GLN A 202 7.05 11.81 15.62
N ALA A 203 8.01 10.95 15.96
CA ALA A 203 9.03 11.22 16.97
C ALA A 203 9.92 12.42 16.59
N PHE A 204 10.03 12.73 15.30
CA PHE A 204 10.77 13.87 14.78
C PHE A 204 9.87 15.07 14.41
N GLY A 205 8.56 14.97 14.61
CA GLY A 205 7.63 16.08 14.40
C GLY A 205 7.15 16.28 12.97
N PHE A 206 7.41 15.31 12.08
CA PHE A 206 6.81 15.25 10.75
C PHE A 206 5.34 14.85 10.83
N ASN A 207 4.56 15.20 9.81
CA ASN A 207 3.13 14.85 9.73
C ASN A 207 2.71 14.38 8.33
N THR A 208 3.60 14.42 7.35
CA THR A 208 3.35 13.99 5.97
C THR A 208 4.57 13.22 5.48
N ASP A 209 4.36 12.10 4.81
CA ASP A 209 5.42 11.28 4.23
C ASP A 209 5.14 11.07 2.76
N PHE A 210 6.13 11.34 1.93
CA PHE A 210 6.05 11.09 0.50
C PHE A 210 6.34 9.61 0.20
N ALA A 211 5.53 8.75 0.80
CA ALA A 211 5.54 7.30 0.62
C ALA A 211 4.11 6.75 0.82
N PRO A 212 3.78 5.59 0.26
CA PRO A 212 4.64 4.66 -0.47
C PRO A 212 4.74 4.94 -1.98
N VAL A 213 5.81 4.41 -2.59
CA VAL A 213 5.96 4.32 -4.05
C VAL A 213 5.10 3.16 -4.58
N LEU A 214 4.13 3.50 -5.43
CA LEU A 214 3.21 2.58 -6.08
C LEU A 214 3.58 2.27 -7.54
N ASP A 215 4.73 2.75 -7.99
CA ASP A 215 5.25 2.43 -9.32
C ASP A 215 5.55 0.95 -9.46
N ILE A 216 5.18 0.37 -10.59
CA ILE A 216 5.52 -1.00 -10.97
C ILE A 216 6.79 -0.92 -11.81
N GLN A 217 7.87 -1.58 -11.39
CA GLN A 217 9.09 -1.66 -12.18
C GLN A 217 8.89 -2.65 -13.35
N SER A 218 8.13 -2.23 -14.37
CA SER A 218 7.91 -3.01 -15.60
C SER A 218 9.12 -2.97 -16.52
N ASN A 219 9.88 -1.87 -16.50
CA ASN A 219 11.14 -1.75 -17.21
C ASN A 219 12.31 -2.09 -16.27
N PRO A 220 13.02 -3.22 -16.48
CA PRO A 220 14.15 -3.61 -15.61
C PRO A 220 15.32 -2.63 -15.66
N ASN A 221 15.44 -1.83 -16.73
CA ASN A 221 16.48 -0.81 -16.87
C ASN A 221 16.15 0.51 -16.13
N ASN A 222 14.95 0.62 -15.55
CA ASN A 222 14.59 1.78 -14.74
C ASN A 222 15.35 1.75 -13.40
N THR A 223 16.43 2.51 -13.32
CA THR A 223 17.25 2.67 -12.10
C THR A 223 16.70 3.72 -11.13
N VAL A 224 15.81 4.60 -11.61
CA VAL A 224 15.23 5.72 -10.84
C VAL A 224 14.22 5.21 -9.83
N ILE A 225 13.35 4.29 -10.25
CA ILE A 225 12.46 3.52 -9.39
C ILE A 225 13.22 2.33 -8.84
N GLY A 226 13.64 1.37 -9.67
CA GLY A 226 14.48 0.25 -9.23
C GLY A 226 13.93 -0.47 -7.99
N ASP A 227 14.74 -0.50 -6.93
CA ASP A 227 14.43 -1.10 -5.64
C ASP A 227 13.41 -0.31 -4.77
N ARG A 228 13.03 0.89 -5.20
CA ARG A 228 11.93 1.68 -4.60
C ARG A 228 10.56 1.13 -4.96
N SER A 229 10.47 0.25 -5.97
CA SER A 229 9.24 -0.50 -6.25
C SER A 229 9.20 -1.80 -5.45
N PHE A 230 8.00 -2.17 -4.99
CA PHE A 230 7.73 -3.49 -4.41
C PHE A 230 7.87 -4.64 -5.42
N GLY A 231 7.85 -4.38 -6.73
CA GLY A 231 7.65 -5.44 -7.69
C GLY A 231 7.56 -5.01 -9.14
N SER A 232 7.67 -5.99 -10.04
CA SER A 232 7.27 -5.85 -11.45
C SER A 232 5.83 -6.35 -11.69
N ASN A 233 5.17 -6.89 -10.66
CA ASN A 233 3.80 -7.41 -10.75
C ASN A 233 2.80 -6.43 -10.12
N SER A 234 1.79 -6.01 -10.89
CA SER A 234 0.78 -5.04 -10.47
C SER A 234 0.00 -5.45 -9.21
N SER A 235 -0.34 -6.74 -9.07
CA SER A 235 -1.06 -7.23 -7.90
C SER A 235 -0.19 -7.19 -6.63
N ILE A 236 1.09 -7.52 -6.72
CA ILE A 236 2.01 -7.45 -5.57
C ILE A 236 2.23 -6.01 -5.15
N VAL A 237 2.55 -5.13 -6.11
CA VAL A 237 2.75 -3.70 -5.84
C VAL A 237 1.51 -3.08 -5.23
N SER A 238 0.33 -3.40 -5.77
CA SER A 238 -0.93 -2.88 -5.24
C SER A 238 -1.19 -3.34 -3.80
N LYS A 239 -1.12 -4.64 -3.51
CA LYS A 239 -1.41 -5.16 -2.17
C LYS A 239 -0.46 -4.62 -1.10
N LEU A 240 0.85 -4.65 -1.38
CA LEU A 240 1.86 -4.25 -0.43
C LEU A 240 1.95 -2.73 -0.28
N GLY A 241 1.82 -2.00 -1.39
CA GLY A 241 1.79 -0.54 -1.37
C GLY A 241 0.58 0.00 -0.60
N VAL A 242 -0.62 -0.53 -0.84
CA VAL A 242 -1.83 -0.16 -0.07
C VAL A 242 -1.67 -0.53 1.41
N SER A 243 -1.12 -1.71 1.71
CA SER A 243 -0.85 -2.11 3.09
C SER A 243 0.12 -1.16 3.81
N MET A 244 1.20 -0.75 3.14
CA MET A 244 2.16 0.21 3.69
C MET A 244 1.53 1.60 3.87
N MET A 245 0.75 2.08 2.90
CA MET A 245 -0.03 3.32 3.01
C MET A 245 -0.91 3.32 4.26
N ASN A 246 -1.63 2.23 4.51
CA ASN A 246 -2.46 2.06 5.69
C ASN A 246 -1.65 2.00 6.98
N GLY A 247 -0.46 1.38 6.94
CA GLY A 247 0.48 1.40 8.05
C GLY A 247 0.87 2.83 8.42
N ILE A 248 1.24 3.64 7.42
CA ILE A 248 1.63 5.05 7.61
C ILE A 248 0.46 5.86 8.18
N SER A 249 -0.73 5.75 7.57
CA SER A 249 -1.92 6.50 8.00
C SER A 249 -2.41 6.09 9.40
N SER A 250 -2.22 4.83 9.80
CA SER A 250 -2.56 4.36 11.16
C SER A 250 -1.77 5.10 12.24
N GLY A 251 -0.55 5.53 11.92
CA GLY A 251 0.28 6.37 12.75
C GLY A 251 0.07 7.86 12.50
N LYS A 252 -1.11 8.31 12.06
CA LYS A 252 -1.43 9.75 11.92
C LYS A 252 -0.40 10.57 11.12
N ILE A 253 0.34 9.92 10.23
CA ILE A 253 1.15 10.55 9.20
C ILE A 253 0.36 10.45 7.90
N ILE A 254 0.33 11.53 7.12
CA ILE A 254 -0.34 11.55 5.81
C ILE A 254 0.54 10.83 4.80
N PRO A 255 0.15 9.66 4.26
CA PRO A 255 0.87 9.04 3.16
C PRO A 255 0.56 9.77 1.85
N VAL A 256 1.57 9.89 0.99
CA VAL A 256 1.41 10.38 -0.37
C VAL A 256 1.81 9.28 -1.34
N ILE A 257 0.82 8.72 -2.03
CA ILE A 257 1.07 7.67 -3.02
C ILE A 257 1.65 8.28 -4.30
N LYS A 258 2.70 7.66 -4.85
CA LYS A 258 3.46 8.22 -5.97
C LYS A 258 4.07 7.16 -6.90
N HIS A 259 4.42 7.46 -8.14
CA HIS A 259 4.25 8.75 -8.82
C HIS A 259 3.22 8.57 -9.94
N PHE A 260 2.00 9.09 -9.75
CA PHE A 260 0.91 8.92 -10.71
C PHE A 260 1.26 9.56 -12.07
N PRO A 261 0.94 8.94 -13.23
CA PRO A 261 0.18 7.70 -13.44
C PRO A 261 1.03 6.41 -13.49
N GLY A 262 2.29 6.46 -13.04
CA GLY A 262 3.21 5.32 -13.00
C GLY A 262 4.53 5.62 -13.71
N HIS A 263 5.62 5.70 -12.95
CA HIS A 263 6.97 6.05 -13.43
C HIS A 263 7.82 4.82 -13.80
N GLY A 264 7.47 3.62 -13.31
CA GLY A 264 8.34 2.44 -13.37
C GLY A 264 8.60 1.81 -14.74
N ASP A 265 8.01 2.36 -15.82
CA ASP A 265 8.29 1.97 -17.21
C ASP A 265 9.27 2.92 -17.94
N THR A 266 9.68 4.02 -17.31
CA THR A 266 10.60 4.99 -17.92
C THR A 266 12.03 4.45 -17.99
N SER A 267 12.82 4.96 -18.94
CA SER A 267 14.26 4.70 -19.07
C SER A 267 15.14 5.93 -18.79
N VAL A 268 14.50 7.10 -18.59
CA VAL A 268 15.16 8.39 -18.38
C VAL A 268 14.78 8.92 -16.99
N ASP A 269 15.74 9.52 -16.30
CA ASP A 269 15.51 10.13 -14.99
C ASP A 269 14.88 11.51 -15.10
N SER A 270 13.70 11.70 -14.49
CA SER A 270 12.98 12.97 -14.43
C SER A 270 13.74 14.07 -13.69
N HIS A 271 14.71 13.72 -12.83
CA HIS A 271 15.61 14.72 -12.24
C HIS A 271 16.52 15.36 -13.29
N LEU A 272 16.81 14.64 -14.37
CA LEU A 272 17.76 15.04 -15.40
C LEU A 272 17.04 15.56 -16.64
N GLU A 273 16.04 14.84 -17.16
CA GLU A 273 15.33 15.14 -18.41
C GLU A 273 13.90 14.63 -18.39
N LEU A 274 13.04 15.13 -19.30
CA LEU A 274 11.64 14.72 -19.39
C LEU A 274 11.51 13.27 -19.89
N PRO A 275 11.05 12.30 -19.06
CA PRO A 275 10.88 10.92 -19.49
C PRO A 275 9.65 10.80 -20.38
N LEU A 276 9.82 10.06 -21.47
CA LEU A 276 8.77 9.80 -22.44
C LEU A 276 8.30 8.34 -22.34
N VAL A 277 6.98 8.15 -22.29
CA VAL A 277 6.35 6.83 -22.25
C VAL A 277 5.32 6.72 -23.38
N GLN A 278 5.35 5.61 -24.13
CA GLN A 278 4.50 5.35 -25.30
C GLN A 278 3.25 4.50 -24.97
N ASN A 279 2.90 4.39 -23.69
CA ASN A 279 1.80 3.56 -23.21
C ASN A 279 0.45 4.21 -23.51
N ASP A 280 -0.51 3.41 -23.98
CA ASP A 280 -1.90 3.84 -24.16
C ASP A 280 -2.74 3.63 -22.90
N LEU A 281 -3.98 4.11 -22.93
CA LEU A 281 -4.88 4.07 -21.77
C LEU A 281 -5.24 2.62 -21.38
N THR A 282 -5.31 1.72 -22.35
CA THR A 282 -5.62 0.30 -22.11
C THR A 282 -4.50 -0.36 -21.32
N ARG A 283 -3.24 -0.09 -21.67
CA ARG A 283 -2.07 -0.53 -20.92
C ARG A 283 -2.07 0.05 -19.51
N LEU A 284 -2.20 1.39 -19.40
CA LEU A 284 -2.20 2.07 -18.11
C LEU A 284 -3.25 1.48 -17.15
N LYS A 285 -4.47 1.23 -17.63
CA LYS A 285 -5.55 0.64 -16.81
C LYS A 285 -5.25 -0.79 -16.36
N LYS A 286 -4.51 -1.58 -17.15
CA LYS A 286 -4.18 -2.98 -16.85
C LYS A 286 -2.96 -3.13 -15.95
N VAL A 287 -2.05 -2.15 -15.94
CA VAL A 287 -0.78 -2.25 -15.23
C VAL A 287 -0.57 -1.06 -14.31
N GLU A 288 -0.17 0.08 -14.84
CA GLU A 288 0.38 1.19 -14.05
C GLU A 288 -0.64 1.82 -13.08
N LEU A 289 -1.92 1.91 -13.48
CA LEU A 289 -2.99 2.51 -12.66
C LEU A 289 -3.58 1.54 -11.63
N VAL A 290 -3.27 0.24 -11.69
CA VAL A 290 -3.88 -0.75 -10.79
C VAL A 290 -3.57 -0.45 -9.31
N PRO A 291 -2.31 -0.19 -8.91
CA PRO A 291 -2.00 0.18 -7.52
C PRO A 291 -2.68 1.48 -7.07
N PHE A 292 -2.70 2.51 -7.93
CA PHE A 292 -3.31 3.81 -7.60
C PHE A 292 -4.81 3.70 -7.43
N ASN A 293 -5.52 3.03 -8.35
CA ASN A 293 -6.97 2.85 -8.25
C ASN A 293 -7.36 2.07 -7.00
N ASN A 294 -6.59 1.05 -6.64
CA ASN A 294 -6.83 0.29 -5.40
C ASN A 294 -6.54 1.14 -4.15
N ALA A 295 -5.49 1.96 -4.15
CA ALA A 295 -5.21 2.88 -3.06
C ALA A 295 -6.29 3.97 -2.92
N ILE A 296 -6.80 4.51 -4.04
CA ILE A 296 -7.92 5.48 -4.03
C ILE A 296 -9.19 4.84 -3.49
N LYS A 297 -9.50 3.60 -3.90
CA LYS A 297 -10.61 2.82 -3.36
C LYS A 297 -10.46 2.58 -1.85
N ASP A 298 -9.23 2.43 -1.39
CA ASP A 298 -8.86 2.28 0.03
C ASP A 298 -8.55 3.63 0.70
N HIS A 299 -9.17 4.70 0.22
CA HIS A 299 -9.17 6.04 0.84
C HIS A 299 -7.81 6.73 0.95
N ALA A 300 -6.94 6.56 -0.06
CA ALA A 300 -5.73 7.38 -0.20
C ALA A 300 -6.04 8.88 -0.03
N ASP A 301 -5.20 9.58 0.72
CA ASP A 301 -5.43 10.97 1.10
C ASP A 301 -4.79 11.98 0.16
N MET A 302 -3.59 11.65 -0.34
CA MET A 302 -2.82 12.50 -1.23
C MET A 302 -2.14 11.68 -2.33
N VAL A 303 -2.15 12.21 -3.56
CA VAL A 303 -1.52 11.62 -4.74
C VAL A 303 -0.49 12.60 -5.30
N MET A 304 0.74 12.14 -5.45
CA MET A 304 1.78 12.89 -6.17
C MET A 304 1.80 12.51 -7.65
N VAL A 305 1.82 13.52 -8.52
CA VAL A 305 1.79 13.36 -9.98
C VAL A 305 3.18 13.62 -10.58
N ALA A 306 3.69 12.65 -11.32
CA ALA A 306 5.03 12.64 -11.90
C ALA A 306 5.21 13.64 -13.05
N HIS A 307 6.46 14.01 -13.30
CA HIS A 307 6.88 14.74 -14.51
C HIS A 307 7.21 13.79 -15.66
N ILE A 308 6.22 13.01 -16.14
CA ILE A 308 6.38 12.08 -17.26
C ILE A 308 5.46 12.45 -18.42
N LEU A 309 5.97 12.42 -19.65
CA LEU A 309 5.17 12.64 -20.86
C LEU A 309 4.59 11.31 -21.36
N VAL A 310 3.30 11.11 -21.16
CA VAL A 310 2.59 9.91 -21.63
C VAL A 310 1.99 10.21 -23.01
N LYS A 311 2.80 10.02 -24.06
CA LYS A 311 2.56 10.59 -25.39
C LYS A 311 1.21 10.22 -26.02
N LYS A 312 0.73 9.00 -25.77
CA LYS A 312 -0.56 8.51 -26.30
C LYS A 312 -1.79 9.01 -25.51
N ILE A 313 -1.59 9.67 -24.38
CA ILE A 313 -2.67 10.25 -23.55
C ILE A 313 -2.68 11.77 -23.69
N ASP A 314 -1.52 12.40 -23.49
CA ASP A 314 -1.31 13.81 -23.71
C ASP A 314 0.07 14.00 -24.36
N PRO A 315 0.14 14.32 -25.66
CA PRO A 315 1.42 14.47 -26.36
C PRO A 315 2.12 15.80 -26.04
N ASN A 316 1.44 16.75 -25.38
CA ASN A 316 1.92 18.12 -25.24
C ASN A 316 2.49 18.42 -23.86
N TYR A 317 1.94 17.78 -22.82
CA TYR A 317 2.29 18.10 -21.43
C TYR A 317 2.61 16.87 -20.59
N PRO A 318 3.62 16.96 -19.70
CA PRO A 318 3.84 15.97 -18.66
C PRO A 318 2.59 15.77 -17.79
N ALA A 319 2.47 14.60 -17.17
CA ALA A 319 1.32 14.23 -16.34
C ALA A 319 0.97 15.29 -15.28
N SER A 320 1.96 15.88 -14.61
CA SER A 320 1.81 16.95 -13.62
C SER A 320 1.20 18.26 -14.15
N MET A 321 1.10 18.41 -15.47
CA MET A 321 0.59 19.59 -16.18
C MET A 321 -0.56 19.25 -17.14
N SER A 322 -0.99 17.98 -17.18
CA SER A 322 -1.99 17.49 -18.11
C SER A 322 -3.37 17.42 -17.46
N LYS A 323 -4.32 18.21 -18.00
CA LYS A 323 -5.73 18.15 -17.59
C LYS A 323 -6.35 16.78 -17.87
N THR A 324 -5.97 16.15 -18.98
CA THR A 324 -6.42 14.80 -19.35
C THR A 324 -6.03 13.78 -18.28
N ILE A 325 -4.81 13.88 -17.74
CA ILE A 325 -4.31 12.94 -16.73
C ILE A 325 -4.82 13.28 -15.33
N ILE A 326 -4.78 14.54 -14.90
CA ILE A 326 -5.16 14.91 -13.52
C ILE A 326 -6.69 15.02 -13.38
N THR A 327 -7.34 15.81 -14.24
CA THR A 327 -8.79 16.03 -14.15
C THR A 327 -9.56 14.84 -14.70
N ASP A 328 -9.29 14.43 -15.94
CA ASP A 328 -10.17 13.45 -16.59
C ASP A 328 -9.88 12.01 -16.15
N LEU A 329 -8.62 11.64 -15.96
CA LEU A 329 -8.26 10.30 -15.49
C LEU A 329 -8.30 10.18 -13.96
N LEU A 330 -7.48 10.95 -13.22
CA LEU A 330 -7.39 10.79 -11.75
C LEU A 330 -8.65 11.25 -11.01
N ARG A 331 -9.13 12.47 -11.26
CA ARG A 331 -10.27 13.05 -10.53
C ARG A 331 -11.61 12.45 -10.96
N LYS A 332 -11.87 12.34 -12.27
CA LYS A 332 -13.15 11.86 -12.80
C LYS A 332 -13.20 10.33 -12.91
N GLN A 333 -12.34 9.71 -13.72
CA GLN A 333 -12.42 8.25 -13.94
C GLN A 333 -12.06 7.42 -12.71
N SER A 334 -10.95 7.75 -12.01
CA SER A 334 -10.56 7.05 -10.78
C SER A 334 -11.33 7.54 -9.54
N GLY A 335 -12.09 8.63 -9.65
CA GLY A 335 -12.93 9.17 -8.58
C GLY A 335 -12.15 9.79 -7.42
N PHE A 336 -10.88 10.16 -7.60
CA PHE A 336 -10.05 10.66 -6.51
C PHE A 336 -10.52 12.04 -6.02
N ARG A 337 -10.84 12.15 -4.73
CA ARG A 337 -11.31 13.40 -4.09
C ARG A 337 -10.33 14.03 -3.11
N GLY A 338 -9.21 13.35 -2.79
CA GLY A 338 -8.17 13.82 -1.89
C GLY A 338 -7.28 14.92 -2.49
N VAL A 339 -6.13 15.20 -1.88
CA VAL A 339 -5.21 16.27 -2.33
C VAL A 339 -4.33 15.76 -3.49
N VAL A 340 -4.24 16.53 -4.58
CA VAL A 340 -3.27 16.28 -5.66
C VAL A 340 -2.09 17.22 -5.48
N ILE A 341 -0.89 16.67 -5.45
CA ILE A 341 0.37 17.41 -5.39
C ILE A 341 1.22 17.10 -6.63
N SER A 342 1.94 18.08 -7.16
CA SER A 342 2.95 17.81 -8.19
C SER A 342 4.19 17.13 -7.59
N ASP A 343 4.94 16.40 -8.40
CA ASP A 343 6.37 16.22 -8.13
C ASP A 343 7.09 17.58 -8.12
N ASP A 344 8.37 17.61 -7.73
CA ASP A 344 9.09 18.89 -7.54
C ASP A 344 9.28 19.64 -8.86
N MET A 345 8.60 20.79 -8.98
CA MET A 345 8.63 21.63 -10.18
C MET A 345 10.01 22.24 -10.49
N THR A 346 10.98 22.09 -9.58
CA THR A 346 12.37 22.51 -9.80
C THR A 346 13.24 21.41 -10.44
N MET A 347 12.70 20.20 -10.65
CA MET A 347 13.39 19.10 -11.32
C MET A 347 13.66 19.38 -12.81
N GLY A 348 14.72 18.77 -13.35
CA GLY A 348 15.18 18.97 -14.74
C GLY A 348 14.10 18.74 -15.80
N ALA A 349 13.21 17.76 -15.62
CA ALA A 349 12.08 17.48 -16.52
C ALA A 349 11.16 18.70 -16.75
N ILE A 350 11.04 19.58 -15.75
CA ILE A 350 10.27 20.82 -15.86
C ILE A 350 11.18 22.01 -16.11
N ALA A 351 12.20 22.20 -15.27
CA ALA A 351 13.05 23.39 -15.26
C ALA A 351 13.79 23.64 -16.59
N LYS A 352 14.09 22.59 -17.37
CA LYS A 352 14.75 22.72 -18.68
C LYS A 352 13.79 22.97 -19.84
N HIS A 353 12.52 22.58 -19.70
CA HIS A 353 11.56 22.52 -20.82
C HIS A 353 10.44 23.57 -20.70
N TYR A 354 10.18 24.06 -19.49
CA TYR A 354 9.10 24.98 -19.20
C TYR A 354 9.56 26.10 -18.27
N LYS A 355 8.99 27.29 -18.46
CA LYS A 355 9.13 28.37 -17.49
C LYS A 355 8.32 28.01 -16.25
N LEU A 356 8.97 28.03 -15.07
CA LEU A 356 8.37 27.64 -13.79
C LEU A 356 7.02 28.33 -13.53
N LYS A 357 6.92 29.64 -13.83
CA LYS A 357 5.67 30.41 -13.69
C LYS A 357 4.50 29.82 -14.50
N ASP A 358 4.77 29.36 -15.72
CA ASP A 358 3.75 28.88 -16.65
C ASP A 358 3.40 27.42 -16.31
N ALA A 359 4.40 26.64 -15.86
CA ALA A 359 4.23 25.27 -15.39
C ALA A 359 3.33 25.19 -14.15
N ALA A 360 3.54 26.06 -13.15
CA ALA A 360 2.74 26.09 -11.94
C ALA A 360 1.27 26.44 -12.21
N VAL A 361 1.02 27.50 -12.99
CA VAL A 361 -0.35 27.92 -13.38
C VAL A 361 -1.04 26.80 -14.17
N ARG A 362 -0.32 26.15 -15.09
CA ARG A 362 -0.86 25.03 -15.87
C ARG A 362 -1.21 23.83 -14.99
N ALA A 363 -0.36 23.46 -14.04
CA ALA A 363 -0.62 22.35 -13.13
C ALA A 363 -1.88 22.57 -12.29
N ILE A 364 -2.10 23.79 -11.78
CA ILE A 364 -3.33 24.15 -11.05
C ILE A 364 -4.55 24.04 -11.97
N ASN A 365 -4.48 24.61 -13.17
CA ASN A 365 -5.56 24.50 -14.15
C ASN A 365 -5.82 23.06 -14.64
N ALA A 366 -4.82 22.18 -14.56
CA ALA A 366 -4.96 20.75 -14.81
C ALA A 366 -5.62 20.00 -13.66
N GLY A 367 -5.61 20.55 -12.44
CA GLY A 367 -6.30 20.03 -11.26
C GLY A 367 -5.42 19.73 -10.04
N SER A 368 -4.15 20.14 -10.05
CA SER A 368 -3.28 20.06 -8.86
C SER A 368 -3.71 21.04 -7.78
N ASP A 369 -3.75 20.58 -6.53
CA ASP A 369 -4.07 21.43 -5.37
C ASP A 369 -2.81 22.03 -4.74
N ILE A 370 -1.69 21.31 -4.78
CA ILE A 370 -0.40 21.75 -4.23
C ILE A 370 0.67 21.70 -5.31
N ILE A 371 1.47 22.77 -5.40
CA ILE A 371 2.71 22.82 -6.17
C ILE A 371 3.88 22.61 -5.21
N LEU A 372 4.66 21.55 -5.47
CA LEU A 372 5.90 21.29 -4.73
C LEU A 372 7.04 22.09 -5.37
N VAL A 373 7.73 22.90 -4.55
CA VAL A 373 8.91 23.68 -4.94
C VAL A 373 10.02 23.35 -3.95
N GLY A 374 10.82 22.33 -4.27
CA GLY A 374 11.82 21.78 -3.35
C GLY A 374 13.03 22.70 -3.10
N HIS A 375 13.33 23.61 -4.05
CA HIS A 375 14.57 24.37 -4.03
C HIS A 375 14.40 25.83 -4.45
N GLY A 376 15.13 26.74 -3.80
CA GLY A 376 15.19 28.15 -4.17
C GLY A 376 14.02 29.00 -3.66
N MET A 377 14.28 29.96 -2.78
CA MET A 377 13.25 30.89 -2.27
C MET A 377 12.68 31.79 -3.37
N GLU A 378 13.49 32.12 -4.37
CA GLU A 378 13.13 32.83 -5.59
C GLU A 378 12.16 32.03 -6.46
N ASN A 379 12.29 30.69 -6.50
CA ASN A 379 11.34 29.82 -7.19
C ASN A 379 9.99 29.83 -6.49
N VAL A 380 9.97 29.78 -5.15
CA VAL A 380 8.73 29.92 -4.37
C VAL A 380 8.07 31.27 -4.64
N ALA A 381 8.85 32.36 -4.65
CA ALA A 381 8.36 33.70 -4.97
C ALA A 381 7.78 33.77 -6.38
N THR A 382 8.44 33.12 -7.35
CA THR A 382 8.00 33.05 -8.76
C THR A 382 6.67 32.33 -8.89
N VAL A 383 6.55 31.14 -8.28
CA VAL A 383 5.31 30.36 -8.27
C VAL A 383 4.19 31.16 -7.59
N TYR A 384 4.42 31.68 -6.40
CA TYR A 384 3.44 32.49 -5.67
C TYR A 384 2.91 33.67 -6.51
N LYS A 385 3.83 34.48 -7.07
CA LYS A 385 3.46 35.66 -7.89
C LYS A 385 2.71 35.25 -9.16
N SER A 386 3.09 34.12 -9.78
CA SER A 386 2.43 33.62 -10.99
C SER A 386 0.99 33.19 -10.71
N ILE A 387 0.75 32.49 -9.60
CA ILE A 387 -0.61 32.09 -9.19
C ILE A 387 -1.43 33.33 -8.87
N TYR A 388 -0.87 34.28 -8.10
CA TYR A 388 -1.56 35.52 -7.76
C TYR A 388 -1.98 36.28 -9.02
N SER A 389 -1.04 36.48 -9.95
CA SER A 389 -1.30 37.16 -11.22
C SER A 389 -2.37 36.43 -12.03
N ALA A 390 -2.28 35.10 -12.10
CA ALA A 390 -3.22 34.26 -12.83
C ALA A 390 -4.64 34.29 -12.24
N VAL A 391 -4.79 34.47 -10.91
CA VAL A 391 -6.11 34.66 -10.30
C VAL A 391 -6.63 36.07 -10.59
N THR A 392 -5.78 37.10 -10.43
CA THR A 392 -6.20 38.49 -10.66
C THR A 392 -6.57 38.80 -12.11
N ASN A 393 -6.00 38.08 -13.08
CA ASN A 393 -6.33 38.21 -14.50
C ASN A 393 -7.33 37.14 -14.99
N HIS A 394 -7.94 36.37 -14.08
CA HIS A 394 -8.93 35.33 -14.36
C HIS A 394 -8.45 34.13 -15.20
N THR A 395 -7.12 33.96 -15.38
CA THR A 395 -6.55 32.72 -15.95
C THR A 395 -6.79 31.50 -15.04
N ILE A 396 -6.88 31.73 -13.72
CA ILE A 396 -7.35 30.76 -12.72
C ILE A 396 -8.55 31.40 -12.02
N SER A 397 -9.68 30.70 -11.95
CA SER A 397 -10.83 31.19 -11.17
C SER A 397 -10.54 31.11 -9.67
N GLU A 398 -11.05 32.06 -8.87
CA GLU A 398 -10.92 31.97 -7.41
C GLU A 398 -11.63 30.72 -6.85
N ASP A 399 -12.70 30.26 -7.50
CA ASP A 399 -13.38 29.00 -7.15
C ASP A 399 -12.45 27.78 -7.29
N THR A 400 -11.58 27.75 -8.32
CA THR A 400 -10.55 26.73 -8.46
C THR A 400 -9.62 26.71 -7.23
N ILE A 401 -9.16 27.88 -6.80
CA ILE A 401 -8.32 28.05 -5.60
C ILE A 401 -9.08 27.58 -4.35
N ASN A 402 -10.33 28.02 -4.19
CA ASN A 402 -11.17 27.66 -3.05
C ASN A 402 -11.37 26.15 -2.93
N LYS A 403 -11.64 25.45 -4.04
CA LYS A 403 -11.79 23.99 -4.06
C LYS A 403 -10.52 23.27 -3.63
N SER A 404 -9.35 23.74 -4.08
CA SER A 404 -8.06 23.16 -3.68
C SER A 404 -7.75 23.40 -2.22
N VAL A 405 -7.90 24.64 -1.75
CA VAL A 405 -7.66 24.99 -0.33
C VAL A 405 -8.64 24.27 0.59
N TYR A 406 -9.90 24.08 0.18
CA TYR A 406 -10.87 23.28 0.94
C TYR A 406 -10.36 21.85 1.17
N ARG A 407 -9.85 21.17 0.13
CA ARG A 407 -9.27 19.81 0.27
C ARG A 407 -8.06 19.80 1.20
N ILE A 408 -7.19 20.81 1.06
CA ILE A 408 -5.99 20.95 1.89
C ILE A 408 -6.37 21.12 3.36
N LEU A 409 -7.29 22.04 3.68
CA LEU A 409 -7.76 22.26 5.05
C LEU A 409 -8.48 21.04 5.61
N THR A 410 -9.32 20.39 4.80
CA THR A 410 -10.00 19.13 5.17
C THR A 410 -9.00 18.06 5.56
N LEU A 411 -7.93 17.89 4.78
CA LEU A 411 -6.89 16.90 5.07
C LEU A 411 -6.12 17.24 6.36
N LYS A 412 -5.74 18.51 6.55
CA LYS A 412 -5.09 18.97 7.79
C LYS A 412 -5.98 18.71 9.01
N HIS A 413 -7.29 18.94 8.88
CA HIS A 413 -8.26 18.67 9.94
C HIS A 413 -8.43 17.16 10.20
N LYS A 414 -8.53 16.32 9.15
CA LYS A 414 -8.61 14.85 9.25
C LYS A 414 -7.48 14.27 10.10
N TYR A 415 -6.28 14.81 9.96
CA TYR A 415 -5.08 14.37 10.68
C TYR A 415 -4.78 15.15 11.96
N ASN A 416 -5.64 16.11 12.34
CA ASN A 416 -5.44 16.99 13.49
C ASN A 416 -4.04 17.64 13.51
N ILE A 417 -3.58 18.12 12.34
CA ILE A 417 -2.29 18.78 12.23
C ILE A 417 -2.32 20.03 13.12
N ASN A 418 -1.24 20.25 13.88
CA ASN A 418 -1.10 21.35 14.81
C ASN A 418 0.38 21.77 14.93
N ASN A 419 0.62 22.91 15.60
CA ASN A 419 1.96 23.43 15.85
C ASN A 419 2.55 22.95 17.19
N HIS A 420 2.03 21.88 17.81
CA HIS A 420 2.58 21.39 19.09
C HIS A 420 3.98 20.82 18.90
N LYS A 421 4.89 21.21 19.80
CA LYS A 421 6.26 20.74 19.82
C LYS A 421 6.31 19.26 20.22
N VAL A 422 7.29 18.53 19.68
CA VAL A 422 7.59 17.16 20.09
C VAL A 422 8.77 17.14 21.07
N SER A 423 8.73 16.18 21.99
CA SER A 423 9.80 15.96 22.98
C SER A 423 11.07 15.41 22.31
N PRO A 424 12.24 15.49 22.98
CA PRO A 424 13.45 14.83 22.52
C PRO A 424 13.23 13.34 22.23
N VAL A 425 13.76 12.86 21.10
CA VAL A 425 13.60 11.48 20.65
C VAL A 425 14.47 10.51 21.46
N ASN A 426 13.88 9.41 21.92
CA ASN A 426 14.65 8.28 22.47
C ASN A 426 15.12 7.37 21.33
N VAL A 427 16.33 7.63 20.85
CA VAL A 427 16.95 6.90 19.72
C VAL A 427 17.03 5.39 19.98
N SER A 428 17.40 4.97 21.19
CA SER A 428 17.54 3.54 21.54
C SER A 428 16.20 2.80 21.46
N ASN A 429 15.14 3.39 22.03
CA ASN A 429 13.80 2.83 21.95
C ASN A 429 13.28 2.77 20.51
N LEU A 430 13.48 3.85 19.73
CA LEU A 430 13.07 3.89 18.33
C LEU A 430 13.78 2.80 17.51
N ASN A 431 15.09 2.68 17.65
CA ASN A 431 15.88 1.65 16.96
C ASN A 431 15.50 0.22 17.39
N THR A 432 15.13 0.02 18.66
CA THR A 432 14.60 -1.27 19.14
C THR A 432 13.30 -1.63 18.42
N GLN A 433 12.37 -0.68 18.28
CA GLN A 433 11.10 -0.92 17.58
C GLN A 433 11.29 -1.15 16.07
N ILE A 434 12.17 -0.39 15.42
CA ILE A 434 12.53 -0.61 14.02
C ILE A 434 13.14 -2.00 13.84
N THR A 435 14.13 -2.37 14.67
CA THR A 435 14.76 -3.70 14.61
C THR A 435 13.74 -4.81 14.82
N LYS A 436 12.88 -4.69 15.83
CA LYS A 436 11.83 -5.66 16.10
C LYS A 436 10.91 -5.82 14.89
N THR A 437 10.50 -4.73 14.27
CA THR A 437 9.61 -4.75 13.11
C THR A 437 10.28 -5.41 11.90
N ILE A 438 11.54 -5.09 11.63
CA ILE A 438 12.32 -5.69 10.54
C ILE A 438 12.52 -7.19 10.77
N SER A 439 12.84 -7.59 12.01
CA SER A 439 13.12 -8.98 12.39
C SER A 439 11.88 -9.85 12.60
N ASN A 440 10.71 -9.26 12.87
CA ASN A 440 9.48 -9.98 13.23
C ASN A 440 8.92 -10.92 12.14
N THR A 441 9.45 -10.91 10.91
CA THR A 441 9.11 -11.95 9.91
C THR A 441 10.19 -13.04 9.83
N THR A 442 11.42 -12.74 10.20
CA THR A 442 12.51 -13.73 10.19
C THR A 442 12.35 -14.68 11.38
N THR A 443 11.92 -14.20 12.55
CA THR A 443 11.74 -15.04 13.73
C THR A 443 10.55 -15.99 13.61
N THR A 444 9.41 -15.57 13.05
CA THR A 444 8.26 -16.47 12.86
C THR A 444 8.56 -17.55 11.84
N ASN A 445 9.20 -17.22 10.71
CA ASN A 445 9.58 -18.23 9.70
C ASN A 445 10.68 -19.18 10.19
N ILE A 446 11.68 -18.69 10.94
CA ILE A 446 12.71 -19.55 11.55
C ILE A 446 12.09 -20.45 12.63
N THR A 447 11.24 -19.93 13.49
CA THR A 447 10.57 -20.72 14.54
C THR A 447 9.62 -21.76 13.96
N ASN A 448 8.82 -21.40 12.95
CA ASN A 448 7.94 -22.34 12.26
C ASN A 448 8.74 -23.41 11.51
N SER A 449 9.83 -23.03 10.83
CA SER A 449 10.72 -24.00 10.16
C SER A 449 11.38 -24.96 11.14
N LYS A 450 11.83 -24.48 12.31
CA LYS A 450 12.36 -25.34 13.39
C LYS A 450 11.29 -26.27 13.96
N LEU A 451 10.07 -25.77 14.18
CA LEU A 451 8.95 -26.57 14.68
C LEU A 451 8.57 -27.67 13.68
N LEU A 452 8.46 -27.34 12.38
CA LEU A 452 8.17 -28.30 11.32
C LEU A 452 9.30 -29.33 11.16
N LEU A 453 10.56 -28.93 11.28
CA LEU A 453 11.70 -29.84 11.31
C LEU A 453 11.64 -30.82 12.49
N ASN A 454 11.28 -30.35 13.68
CA ASN A 454 11.12 -31.20 14.86
C ASN A 454 9.95 -32.18 14.67
N ILE A 455 8.81 -31.71 14.16
CA ILE A 455 7.65 -32.57 13.83
C ILE A 455 8.07 -33.65 12.83
N ALA A 456 8.74 -33.28 11.74
CA ALA A 456 9.19 -34.22 10.71
C ALA A 456 10.18 -35.26 11.27
N THR A 457 11.10 -34.82 12.13
CA THR A 457 12.11 -35.68 12.77
C THR A 457 11.46 -36.68 13.72
N LYS A 458 10.57 -36.22 14.61
CA LYS A 458 9.85 -37.09 15.54
C LYS A 458 8.88 -38.03 14.84
N ALA A 459 8.18 -37.57 13.80
CA ALA A 459 7.29 -38.41 12.99
C ALA A 459 8.03 -39.59 12.34
N LYS A 460 9.27 -39.38 11.84
CA LYS A 460 10.14 -40.46 11.32
C LYS A 460 10.49 -41.50 12.39
N GLN A 461 10.55 -41.09 13.64
CA GLN A 461 10.78 -41.96 14.80
C GLN A 461 9.49 -42.59 15.34
N GLY A 462 8.32 -42.29 14.75
CA GLY A 462 7.03 -42.75 15.26
C GLY A 462 6.56 -42.03 16.53
N SER A 463 7.02 -40.81 16.78
CA SER A 463 6.70 -40.01 17.97
C SER A 463 6.27 -38.57 17.62
N ILE A 464 6.06 -37.72 18.63
CA ILE A 464 5.63 -36.31 18.50
C ILE A 464 6.57 -35.38 19.29
N ILE A 465 6.42 -34.05 19.12
CA ILE A 465 7.32 -33.03 19.67
C ILE A 465 7.28 -32.87 21.20
N ASN A 466 6.16 -33.19 21.85
CA ASN A 466 5.92 -33.01 23.28
C ASN A 466 5.68 -34.34 24.02
N ALA A 467 6.03 -35.47 23.38
CA ALA A 467 6.00 -36.80 23.99
C ALA A 467 7.09 -37.69 23.39
N ASP A 468 7.86 -38.35 24.25
CA ASP A 468 8.89 -39.32 23.83
C ASP A 468 8.36 -40.76 23.93
N PHE A 469 7.19 -40.98 23.33
CA PHE A 469 6.59 -42.29 23.16
C PHE A 469 6.53 -42.62 21.68
N HIS A 470 6.74 -43.89 21.38
CA HIS A 470 6.94 -44.34 20.02
C HIS A 470 5.88 -45.38 19.65
N LEU A 471 5.27 -45.21 18.48
CA LEU A 471 4.39 -46.23 17.91
C LEU A 471 5.14 -47.57 17.82
N LYS A 472 4.42 -48.69 17.98
CA LYS A 472 4.93 -50.08 18.00
C LYS A 472 5.72 -50.48 19.24
N SER A 473 6.60 -49.62 19.76
CA SER A 473 7.50 -49.98 20.87
C SER A 473 6.99 -49.55 22.24
N THR A 474 6.06 -48.59 22.33
CA THR A 474 5.48 -48.15 23.59
C THR A 474 4.08 -48.75 23.82
N THR A 475 3.83 -49.17 25.06
CA THR A 475 2.53 -49.62 25.56
C THR A 475 1.85 -48.56 26.43
N ILE A 476 0.53 -48.66 26.59
CA ILE A 476 -0.21 -47.73 27.47
C ILE A 476 0.24 -47.82 28.94
N ASP A 477 0.69 -48.98 29.40
CA ASP A 477 1.15 -49.14 30.79
C ASP A 477 2.48 -48.43 31.04
N GLU A 478 3.37 -48.37 30.06
CA GLU A 478 4.58 -47.53 30.12
C GLU A 478 4.25 -46.04 30.14
N VAL A 479 3.25 -45.60 29.36
CA VAL A 479 2.76 -44.22 29.42
C VAL A 479 2.23 -43.90 30.82
N ARG A 480 1.42 -44.80 31.41
CA ARG A 480 0.90 -44.61 32.77
C ARG A 480 1.98 -44.65 33.84
N LYS A 481 3.00 -45.49 33.67
CA LYS A 481 4.17 -45.49 34.56
C LYS A 481 4.91 -44.15 34.52
N SER A 482 5.00 -43.54 33.35
CA SER A 482 5.68 -42.24 33.17
C SER A 482 4.84 -41.05 33.62
N TRP A 483 3.55 -41.02 33.27
CA TRP A 483 2.70 -39.82 33.40
C TRP A 483 1.55 -39.96 34.39
N GLY A 484 1.36 -41.15 34.98
CA GLY A 484 0.22 -41.46 35.82
C GLY A 484 -1.06 -41.77 35.03
N LYS A 485 -2.19 -41.77 35.73
CA LYS A 485 -3.50 -42.03 35.16
C LYS A 485 -3.92 -40.88 34.23
N GLU A 486 -4.49 -41.22 33.08
CA GLU A 486 -5.02 -40.24 32.13
C GLU A 486 -6.20 -39.42 32.69
N ASP A 487 -6.38 -38.19 32.18
CA ASP A 487 -7.47 -37.30 32.60
C ASP A 487 -8.82 -37.74 32.01
N LYS A 488 -8.79 -38.22 30.76
CA LYS A 488 -9.97 -38.75 30.05
C LYS A 488 -9.60 -40.04 29.32
N ARG A 489 -10.49 -41.04 29.37
CA ARG A 489 -10.40 -42.29 28.60
C ARG A 489 -11.68 -42.51 27.84
N GLU A 490 -11.58 -42.85 26.56
CA GLU A 490 -12.74 -43.08 25.69
C GLU A 490 -12.45 -44.19 24.67
N TYR A 491 -13.39 -45.14 24.51
CA TYR A 491 -13.29 -46.17 23.48
C TYR A 491 -13.99 -45.71 22.20
N ILE A 492 -13.28 -45.75 21.08
CA ILE A 492 -13.80 -45.33 19.77
C ILE A 492 -14.00 -46.57 18.90
N ALA A 493 -15.25 -46.98 18.73
CA ALA A 493 -15.60 -48.20 17.98
C ALA A 493 -15.10 -48.18 16.53
N ALA A 494 -15.21 -47.04 15.84
CA ALA A 494 -14.74 -46.87 14.46
C ALA A 494 -13.22 -47.06 14.31
N ALA A 495 -12.46 -46.72 15.35
CA ALA A 495 -11.01 -46.89 15.40
C ALA A 495 -10.59 -48.21 16.07
N LYS A 496 -11.54 -48.97 16.62
CA LYS A 496 -11.33 -50.18 17.43
C LYS A 496 -10.24 -50.00 18.49
N GLY A 497 -10.22 -48.84 19.15
CA GLY A 497 -9.13 -48.44 20.04
C GLY A 497 -9.58 -47.52 21.15
N THR A 498 -8.78 -47.47 22.22
CA THR A 498 -9.02 -46.60 23.37
C THR A 498 -8.11 -45.38 23.30
N TYR A 499 -8.68 -44.19 23.42
CA TYR A 499 -8.00 -42.91 23.42
C TYR A 499 -7.88 -42.38 24.85
N CYS A 500 -6.67 -42.02 25.25
CA CYS A 500 -6.33 -41.48 26.56
C CYS A 500 -5.79 -40.05 26.41
N THR A 501 -6.44 -39.09 27.07
CA THR A 501 -6.06 -37.67 27.04
C THR A 501 -5.25 -37.31 28.27
N TYR A 502 -4.11 -36.64 28.05
CA TYR A 502 -3.25 -36.08 29.07
C TYR A 502 -3.18 -34.56 28.88
N SER A 503 -4.12 -33.85 29.51
CA SER A 503 -4.41 -32.42 29.32
C SER A 503 -3.22 -31.53 29.64
N LYS A 504 -2.55 -31.79 30.76
CA LYS A 504 -1.35 -31.04 31.18
C LYS A 504 -0.13 -31.27 30.27
N LYS A 505 -0.16 -32.32 29.44
CA LYS A 505 0.91 -32.64 28.48
C LYS A 505 0.58 -32.19 27.06
N HIS A 506 -0.67 -31.81 26.80
CA HIS A 506 -1.19 -31.53 25.46
C HIS A 506 -1.06 -32.71 24.49
N VAL A 507 -1.35 -33.93 25.00
CA VAL A 507 -1.17 -35.19 24.26
C VAL A 507 -2.41 -36.08 24.38
N VAL A 508 -2.76 -36.74 23.28
CA VAL A 508 -3.65 -37.91 23.27
C VAL A 508 -2.89 -39.11 22.74
N VAL A 509 -2.97 -40.24 23.42
CA VAL A 509 -2.45 -41.53 22.93
C VAL A 509 -3.61 -42.48 22.67
N ALA A 510 -3.53 -43.27 21.61
CA ALA A 510 -4.51 -44.30 21.29
C ALA A 510 -3.84 -45.68 21.24
N TYR A 511 -4.46 -46.66 21.89
CA TYR A 511 -3.91 -48.01 22.02
C TYR A 511 -4.92 -49.10 21.64
N ASN A 512 -4.41 -50.21 21.12
CA ASN A 512 -5.19 -51.37 20.69
C ASN A 512 -5.43 -52.36 21.84
N LYS A 513 -6.13 -53.48 21.60
CA LYS A 513 -6.37 -54.51 22.65
C LYS A 513 -5.09 -55.07 23.24
N GLY A 514 -4.04 -55.22 22.43
CA GLY A 514 -2.70 -55.63 22.85
C GLY A 514 -1.90 -54.55 23.57
N GLN A 515 -2.56 -53.46 23.99
CA GLN A 515 -1.98 -52.34 24.74
C GLN A 515 -0.92 -51.51 24.00
N GLN A 516 -0.67 -51.79 22.73
CA GLN A 516 0.31 -51.06 21.92
C GLN A 516 -0.27 -49.77 21.36
N LEU A 517 0.53 -48.69 21.37
CA LEU A 517 0.13 -47.41 20.79
C LEU A 517 0.07 -47.50 19.26
N PHE A 518 -1.07 -47.12 18.67
CA PHE A 518 -1.27 -47.01 17.21
C PHE A 518 -1.46 -45.57 16.73
N GLU A 519 -1.78 -44.62 17.62
CA GLU A 519 -1.83 -43.20 17.32
C GLU A 519 -1.29 -42.38 18.49
N ILE A 520 -0.53 -41.33 18.19
CA ILE A 520 -0.11 -40.32 19.17
C ILE A 520 -0.39 -38.94 18.57
N ARG A 521 -1.08 -38.08 19.31
CA ARG A 521 -1.54 -36.76 18.89
C ARG A 521 -0.99 -35.67 19.79
N SER A 522 -0.49 -34.61 19.17
CA SER A 522 -0.10 -33.37 19.85
C SER A 522 -1.11 -32.27 19.54
N TYR A 523 -1.59 -31.58 20.57
CA TYR A 523 -2.32 -30.32 20.46
C TYR A 523 -1.58 -29.22 21.23
N ASP A 524 -0.24 -29.26 21.18
CA ASP A 524 0.63 -28.29 21.84
C ASP A 524 0.28 -26.85 21.38
N PRO A 525 0.18 -25.87 22.31
CA PRO A 525 -0.19 -24.50 21.96
C PRO A 525 0.70 -23.85 20.89
N SER A 526 1.97 -24.27 20.77
CA SER A 526 2.89 -23.77 19.75
C SER A 526 2.44 -24.07 18.31
N LEU A 527 1.58 -25.07 18.12
CA LEU A 527 1.03 -25.44 16.81
C LEU A 527 0.15 -24.35 16.21
N LYS A 528 -0.45 -23.47 17.03
CA LYS A 528 -1.29 -22.36 16.56
C LYS A 528 -0.51 -21.31 15.76
N ASN A 529 0.82 -21.43 15.67
CA ASN A 529 1.67 -20.62 14.79
C ASN A 529 1.76 -21.15 13.35
N LEU A 530 1.30 -22.37 13.08
CA LEU A 530 1.39 -23.03 11.77
C LEU A 530 0.07 -22.91 11.01
N THR A 531 0.17 -22.55 9.73
CA THR A 531 -0.94 -22.56 8.77
C THR A 531 -0.83 -23.75 7.83
N ILE A 532 -1.92 -24.08 7.12
CA ILE A 532 -1.90 -25.15 6.11
C ILE A 532 -0.86 -24.93 5.01
N ASN A 533 -0.59 -23.68 4.66
CA ASN A 533 0.41 -23.32 3.66
C ASN A 533 1.84 -23.56 4.16
N ASP A 534 2.12 -23.31 5.45
CA ASP A 534 3.44 -23.62 6.04
C ASP A 534 3.74 -25.12 5.94
N ILE A 535 2.73 -25.96 6.20
CA ILE A 535 2.87 -27.42 6.13
C ILE A 535 3.05 -27.90 4.69
N LYS A 536 2.21 -27.43 3.75
CA LYS A 536 2.33 -27.78 2.31
C LYS A 536 3.66 -27.28 1.72
N HIS A 537 4.16 -26.14 2.18
CA HIS A 537 5.46 -25.64 1.75
C HIS A 537 6.61 -26.52 2.25
N TYR A 538 6.57 -26.98 3.49
CA TYR A 538 7.63 -27.78 4.09
C TYR A 538 7.60 -29.25 3.64
N PHE A 539 6.43 -29.90 3.68
CA PHE A 539 6.26 -31.32 3.38
C PHE A 539 5.93 -31.61 1.90
N GLY A 540 5.66 -30.58 1.11
CA GLY A 540 5.24 -30.71 -0.29
C GLY A 540 3.77 -31.06 -0.43
N SER A 541 3.41 -31.73 -1.53
CA SER A 541 2.02 -32.10 -1.79
C SER A 541 1.55 -33.23 -0.85
N PRO A 542 0.41 -33.08 -0.17
CA PRO A 542 -0.10 -34.11 0.71
C PRO A 542 -0.61 -35.32 -0.09
N LYS A 543 -0.58 -36.49 0.55
CA LYS A 543 -1.16 -37.73 0.01
C LYS A 543 -2.69 -37.64 -0.05
N THR A 544 -3.29 -37.04 0.99
CA THR A 544 -4.73 -36.77 1.04
C THR A 544 -4.94 -35.36 1.54
N ASP A 545 -5.96 -34.70 0.99
CA ASP A 545 -6.42 -33.38 1.40
C ASP A 545 -7.95 -33.41 1.38
N ILE A 546 -8.56 -33.56 2.56
CA ILE A 546 -10.00 -33.82 2.70
C ILE A 546 -10.65 -32.81 3.62
N LYS A 547 -11.86 -32.38 3.27
CA LYS A 547 -12.73 -31.60 4.14
C LYS A 547 -13.81 -32.50 4.72
N THR A 548 -14.00 -32.44 6.03
CA THR A 548 -14.96 -33.29 6.74
C THR A 548 -16.28 -32.54 6.97
N SER A 549 -17.36 -33.29 7.17
CA SER A 549 -18.68 -32.76 7.56
C SER A 549 -18.63 -31.98 8.88
N ASN A 550 -17.62 -32.22 9.72
CA ASN A 550 -17.42 -31.57 11.00
C ASN A 550 -16.65 -30.25 10.88
N LYS A 551 -16.57 -29.68 9.67
CA LYS A 551 -15.84 -28.45 9.38
C LYS A 551 -14.35 -28.57 9.70
N GLU A 552 -13.70 -29.67 9.37
CA GLU A 552 -12.24 -29.78 9.45
C GLU A 552 -11.62 -29.98 8.07
N GLU A 553 -10.40 -29.47 7.87
CA GLU A 553 -9.54 -29.78 6.73
C GLU A 553 -8.37 -30.62 7.22
N ILE A 554 -8.21 -31.81 6.67
CA ILE A 554 -7.22 -32.80 7.09
C ILE A 554 -6.29 -33.08 5.93
N ILE A 555 -5.00 -32.80 6.14
CA ILE A 555 -3.93 -33.16 5.21
C ILE A 555 -3.06 -34.26 5.80
N SER A 556 -2.65 -35.23 4.97
CA SER A 556 -1.81 -36.34 5.43
C SER A 556 -0.61 -36.61 4.52
N TYR A 557 0.46 -37.12 5.13
CA TYR A 557 1.72 -37.47 4.48
C TYR A 557 2.19 -38.87 4.92
N THR A 558 2.86 -39.59 4.02
CA THR A 558 3.50 -40.87 4.35
C THR A 558 4.85 -40.62 5.00
N VAL A 559 5.10 -41.23 6.16
CA VAL A 559 6.39 -41.17 6.86
C VAL A 559 6.80 -42.58 7.26
N GLY A 560 7.64 -43.21 6.42
CA GLY A 560 7.97 -44.62 6.56
C GLY A 560 6.72 -45.50 6.49
N SER A 561 6.49 -46.32 7.52
CA SER A 561 5.28 -47.15 7.66
C SER A 561 4.11 -46.44 8.37
N ASN A 562 4.27 -45.16 8.73
CA ASN A 562 3.29 -44.37 9.45
C ASN A 562 2.65 -43.29 8.55
N THR A 563 1.52 -42.75 9.00
CA THR A 563 0.85 -41.60 8.41
C THR A 563 0.93 -40.41 9.36
N LEU A 564 1.47 -39.29 8.90
CA LEU A 564 1.46 -38.01 9.60
C LEU A 564 0.24 -37.21 9.16
N LYS A 565 -0.66 -36.88 10.08
CA LYS A 565 -1.92 -36.16 9.83
C LYS A 565 -1.90 -34.79 10.49
N PHE A 566 -2.39 -33.77 9.80
CA PHE A 566 -2.57 -32.42 10.33
C PHE A 566 -4.03 -32.00 10.17
N VAL A 567 -4.62 -31.45 11.23
CA VAL A 567 -6.05 -31.13 11.29
C VAL A 567 -6.25 -29.62 11.52
N PHE A 568 -7.05 -29.00 10.65
CA PHE A 568 -7.37 -27.58 10.68
C PHE A 568 -8.87 -27.37 10.84
N PRO A 569 -9.32 -26.48 11.72
CA PRO A 569 -10.73 -26.11 11.80
C PRO A 569 -11.07 -25.16 10.64
N THR A 570 -12.18 -25.43 9.96
CA THR A 570 -12.71 -24.60 8.87
C THR A 570 -13.83 -23.69 9.41
N GLY A 571 -13.84 -22.41 9.01
CA GLY A 571 -14.84 -21.42 9.46
C GLY A 571 -14.26 -20.12 10.04
N THR A 572 -12.95 -20.02 10.22
CA THR A 572 -12.25 -18.78 10.62
C THR A 572 -11.55 -18.12 9.43
N LYS A 573 -11.34 -16.80 9.49
CA LYS A 573 -10.67 -16.01 8.42
C LYS A 573 -9.22 -16.46 8.14
N THR A 574 -8.60 -17.15 9.11
CA THR A 574 -7.28 -17.79 9.02
C THR A 574 -7.36 -19.17 9.68
N MET A 575 -6.91 -20.23 8.99
CA MET A 575 -6.89 -21.60 9.50
C MET A 575 -5.53 -21.93 10.11
N TYR A 576 -5.48 -22.02 11.44
CA TYR A 576 -4.29 -22.44 12.19
C TYR A 576 -4.39 -23.93 12.54
N LEU A 577 -3.24 -24.61 12.62
CA LEU A 577 -3.17 -26.03 12.97
C LEU A 577 -3.79 -26.23 14.36
N ASP A 578 -4.77 -27.13 14.46
CA ASP A 578 -5.36 -27.49 15.73
C ASP A 578 -4.52 -28.53 16.46
N HIS A 579 -4.28 -29.64 15.77
CA HIS A 579 -3.45 -30.72 16.25
C HIS A 579 -2.86 -31.49 15.07
N TYR A 580 -1.82 -32.28 15.36
CA TYR A 580 -1.32 -33.27 14.41
C TYR A 580 -1.15 -34.62 15.10
N SER A 581 -1.19 -35.70 14.33
CA SER A 581 -0.94 -37.04 14.85
C SER A 581 -0.04 -37.86 13.94
N ILE A 582 0.70 -38.77 14.56
CA ILE A 582 1.36 -39.88 13.89
C ILE A 582 0.53 -41.13 14.12
N TYR A 583 0.17 -41.82 13.04
CA TYR A 583 -0.77 -42.93 13.03
C TYR A 583 -0.19 -44.13 12.28
N ASN A 584 -0.43 -45.35 12.77
CA ASN A 584 -0.05 -46.57 12.08
C ASN A 584 -1.28 -47.47 11.83
N ALA A 585 -1.63 -47.66 10.55
CA ALA A 585 -2.80 -48.43 10.16
C ALA A 585 -2.70 -49.93 10.49
N SER A 586 -1.52 -50.55 10.33
CA SER A 586 -1.39 -51.99 10.60
C SER A 586 -1.62 -52.31 12.09
N LEU A 587 -1.23 -51.39 12.98
CA LEU A 587 -1.48 -51.54 14.42
C LEU A 587 -2.94 -51.31 14.83
N ALA A 588 -3.66 -50.46 14.10
CA ALA A 588 -5.09 -50.26 14.30
C ALA A 588 -5.92 -51.46 13.81
N HIS A 589 -5.44 -52.14 12.75
CA HIS A 589 -6.11 -53.28 12.12
C HIS A 589 -5.71 -54.66 12.69
N ASN A 590 -4.65 -54.78 13.51
CA ASN A 590 -4.31 -56.00 14.27
C ASN A 590 -5.37 -56.42 15.33
N ASN A 591 -6.61 -55.93 15.19
CA ASN A 591 -7.82 -56.43 15.85
C ASN A 591 -8.53 -57.53 15.04
N MET A 592 -7.91 -58.08 13.98
CA MET A 592 -8.43 -59.24 13.23
C MET A 592 -7.44 -60.41 13.29
N ALA A 593 -7.39 -61.10 14.42
CA ALA A 593 -6.95 -62.49 14.50
C ALA A 593 -7.59 -63.14 15.74
N SER A 594 -8.44 -64.14 15.46
CA SER A 594 -9.22 -65.05 16.32
C SER A 594 -10.03 -64.44 17.46
#